data_AF-A0A6I1R251-F1
#
_entry.id   AF-A0A6I1R251-F1
#
_cell.length_a   1.000
_cell.length_b   1.000
_cell.length_c   1.000
_cell.angle_alpha   90.00
_cell.angle_beta   90.00
_cell.angle_gamma   90.00
#
_symmetry.space_group_name_H-M   'P 1'
#
loop_
_entity.id
_entity.type
_entity.pdbx_description
1 polymer ?
#
loop_
_entity_poly.entity_id
_entity_poly.type
_entity_poly.pdbx_seq_one_letter_code
_entity_poly.pdbx_strand_id
1 'polypeptide(L)'
;MTDVTRVWFQHDEDGYVLCANVTGTSPGLTFGALSSSERRRVLMTLAILAANQFAERQPTILILDAGAWRLDTAWLKVYGEVLVSPAIGFQTIAAIPTRELNLDELRWAGWKVIRLQGQPPGVTINSDVRVVAQA
;
A
#
# COMPACT_ATOMS: atom_id res chain seq x y z
N MET A 1 -11.30 16.24 2.28
CA MET A 1 -10.26 15.23 2.00
C MET A 1 -10.30 14.23 3.14
N THR A 2 -10.53 12.95 2.83
CA THR A 2 -10.71 11.87 3.82
C THR A 2 -9.36 11.38 4.32
N ASP A 3 -9.15 11.33 5.64
CA ASP A 3 -7.86 11.00 6.24
C ASP A 3 -7.98 10.12 7.50
N VAL A 4 -6.99 9.26 7.74
CA VAL A 4 -6.97 8.37 8.92
C VAL A 4 -6.07 9.00 9.97
N THR A 5 -6.64 9.34 11.13
CA THR A 5 -5.92 10.10 12.18
C THR A 5 -5.43 9.25 13.34
N ARG A 6 -6.05 8.09 13.57
CA ARG A 6 -5.67 7.16 14.63
C ARG A 6 -6.05 5.75 14.22
N VAL A 7 -5.21 4.79 14.61
CA VAL A 7 -5.45 3.35 14.47
C VAL A 7 -5.28 2.68 15.83
N TRP A 8 -6.09 1.68 16.13
CA TRP A 8 -5.95 0.86 17.33
C TRP A 8 -6.52 -0.53 17.09
N PHE A 9 -6.07 -1.49 17.88
CA PHE A 9 -6.68 -2.81 17.92
C PHE A 9 -7.66 -2.86 19.09
N GLN A 10 -8.87 -3.37 18.83
CA GLN A 10 -9.86 -3.68 19.84
C GLN A 10 -9.99 -5.20 19.92
N HIS A 11 -9.97 -5.74 21.13
CA HIS A 11 -10.27 -7.16 21.33
C HIS A 11 -11.79 -7.36 21.28
N ASP A 12 -12.22 -8.38 20.56
CA ASP A 12 -13.59 -8.88 20.42
C ASP A 12 -13.61 -10.39 20.71
N GLU A 13 -14.78 -11.01 20.80
CA GLU A 13 -14.92 -12.45 21.10
C GLU A 13 -14.18 -13.34 20.08
N ASP A 14 -14.11 -12.90 18.81
CA ASP A 14 -13.49 -13.62 17.71
C ASP A 14 -12.00 -13.24 17.45
N GLY A 15 -11.43 -12.30 18.22
CA GLY A 15 -10.03 -11.90 18.10
C GLY A 15 -9.82 -10.38 18.11
N TYR A 16 -8.83 -9.89 17.35
CA TYR A 16 -8.52 -8.46 17.30
C TYR A 16 -9.12 -7.80 16.05
N VAL A 17 -9.90 -6.75 16.26
CA VAL A 17 -10.43 -5.88 15.22
C VAL A 17 -9.53 -4.65 15.09
N LEU A 18 -9.12 -4.35 13.86
CA LEU A 18 -8.41 -3.10 13.54
C LEU A 18 -9.42 -1.96 13.37
N CYS A 19 -9.30 -0.94 14.20
CA CYS A 19 -10.18 0.21 14.22
C CYS A 19 -9.43 1.48 13.84
N ALA A 20 -10.15 2.45 13.26
CA ALA A 20 -9.58 3.70 12.81
C ALA A 20 -10.53 4.89 12.97
N ASN A 21 -9.97 6.06 13.29
CA ASN A 21 -10.68 7.32 13.16
C ASN A 21 -10.43 7.90 11.77
N VAL A 22 -11.52 8.20 11.06
CA VAL A 22 -11.48 8.83 9.74
C VAL A 22 -12.05 10.25 9.85
N THR A 23 -11.28 11.25 9.43
CA THR A 23 -11.72 12.65 9.34
C THR A 23 -12.02 13.03 7.88
N GLY A 24 -12.69 14.15 7.68
CA GLY A 24 -13.06 14.64 6.35
C GLY A 24 -14.34 14.01 5.77
N THR A 25 -15.09 13.30 6.60
CA THR A 25 -16.40 12.70 6.30
C THR A 25 -17.46 13.26 7.24
N SER A 26 -18.74 13.21 6.84
CA SER A 26 -19.84 13.58 7.73
C SER A 26 -19.89 12.66 8.97
N PRO A 27 -20.26 13.17 10.15
CA PRO A 27 -20.46 12.34 11.34
C PRO A 27 -21.44 11.20 11.08
N GLY A 28 -21.11 9.99 11.56
CA GLY A 28 -21.96 8.80 11.39
C GLY A 28 -21.95 8.18 9.99
N LEU A 29 -21.14 8.70 9.07
CA LEU A 29 -20.99 8.10 7.74
C LEU A 29 -20.29 6.74 7.88
N THR A 30 -20.93 5.68 7.35
CA THR A 30 -20.35 4.34 7.38
C THR A 30 -19.27 4.21 6.30
N PHE A 31 -18.31 3.29 6.52
CA PHE A 31 -17.27 3.00 5.52
C PHE A 31 -17.87 2.60 4.15
N GLY A 32 -19.01 1.90 4.15
CA GLY A 32 -19.72 1.52 2.93
C GLY A 32 -20.29 2.68 2.11
N ALA A 33 -20.52 3.84 2.74
CA ALA A 33 -21.02 5.04 2.08
C ALA A 33 -19.90 5.88 1.43
N LEU A 34 -18.63 5.54 1.67
CA LEU A 34 -17.49 6.21 1.03
C LEU A 34 -17.35 5.80 -0.44
N SER A 35 -16.84 6.72 -1.26
CA SER A 35 -16.50 6.39 -2.65
C SER A 35 -15.45 5.27 -2.71
N SER A 36 -15.39 4.53 -3.82
CA SER A 36 -14.41 3.46 -3.99
C SER A 36 -12.96 3.94 -3.88
N SER A 37 -12.67 5.21 -4.18
CA SER A 37 -11.34 5.81 -4.03
C SER A 37 -11.03 6.17 -2.58
N GLU A 38 -12.00 6.69 -1.83
CA GLU A 38 -11.84 6.97 -0.40
C GLU A 38 -11.70 5.70 0.43
N ARG A 39 -12.50 4.67 0.13
CA ARG A 39 -12.36 3.34 0.77
C ARG A 39 -10.96 2.77 0.56
N ARG A 40 -10.45 2.87 -0.67
CA ARG A 40 -9.07 2.48 -1.04
C ARG A 40 -8.03 3.23 -0.21
N ARG A 41 -8.18 4.55 -0.10
CA ARG A 41 -7.28 5.40 0.68
C ARG A 41 -7.29 5.01 2.15
N VAL A 42 -8.47 4.91 2.77
CA VAL A 42 -8.61 4.53 4.17
C VAL A 42 -7.97 3.17 4.46
N LEU A 43 -8.25 2.15 3.63
CA LEU A 43 -7.69 0.82 3.84
C LEU A 43 -6.18 0.76 3.65
N MET A 44 -5.63 1.49 2.68
CA MET A 44 -4.19 1.56 2.52
C MET A 44 -3.52 2.23 3.72
N THR A 45 -4.03 3.40 4.11
CA THR A 45 -3.47 4.12 5.26
C THR A 45 -3.55 3.26 6.52
N LEU A 46 -4.65 2.54 6.71
CA LEU A 46 -4.80 1.56 7.78
C LEU A 46 -3.73 0.46 7.73
N ALA A 47 -3.54 -0.17 6.57
CA ALA A 47 -2.55 -1.23 6.41
C ALA A 47 -1.12 -0.74 6.70
N ILE A 48 -0.76 0.45 6.22
CA ILE A 48 0.55 1.08 6.46
C ILE A 48 0.73 1.38 7.94
N LEU A 49 -0.25 2.03 8.58
CA LEU A 49 -0.15 2.40 10.00
C LEU A 49 -0.09 1.15 10.90
N ALA A 50 -0.91 0.14 10.62
CA ALA A 50 -0.89 -1.11 11.35
C ALA A 50 0.45 -1.85 11.20
N ALA A 51 0.97 -1.97 9.96
CA ALA A 51 2.26 -2.60 9.71
C ALA A 51 3.40 -1.85 10.41
N ASN A 52 3.37 -0.51 10.43
CA ASN A 52 4.37 0.28 11.15
C ASN A 52 4.30 0.10 12.66
N GLN A 53 3.09 0.05 13.23
CA GLN A 53 2.90 -0.23 14.65
C GLN A 53 3.41 -1.63 15.05
N PHE A 54 3.23 -2.64 14.19
CA PHE A 54 3.83 -3.95 14.44
C PHE A 54 5.34 -3.95 14.31
N ALA A 55 5.88 -3.18 13.34
CA ALA A 55 7.30 -3.07 13.10
C ALA A 55 8.09 -2.55 14.30
N GLU A 56 7.47 -1.75 15.17
CA GLU A 56 8.07 -1.28 16.43
C GLU A 56 8.43 -2.43 17.39
N ARG A 57 7.80 -3.60 17.25
CA ARG A 57 7.95 -4.73 18.17
C ARG A 57 8.53 -5.97 17.52
N GLN A 58 8.34 -6.15 16.22
CA GLN A 58 8.77 -7.34 15.50
C GLN A 58 9.02 -7.07 14.02
N PRO A 59 9.92 -7.82 13.35
CA PRO A 59 10.08 -7.77 11.91
C PRO A 59 8.72 -7.99 11.21
N THR A 60 8.34 -7.05 10.34
CA THR A 60 7.01 -7.01 9.73
C THR A 60 7.14 -6.86 8.22
N ILE A 61 6.29 -7.57 7.46
CA ILE A 61 6.16 -7.46 6.01
C ILE A 61 4.72 -7.07 5.67
N LEU A 62 4.55 -6.01 4.89
CA LEU A 62 3.27 -5.63 4.29
C LEU A 62 3.19 -6.21 2.87
N ILE A 63 2.20 -7.08 2.62
CA ILE A 63 1.94 -7.65 1.30
C ILE A 63 0.72 -6.94 0.70
N LEU A 64 0.94 -6.33 -0.47
CA LEU A 64 -0.09 -5.64 -1.23
C LEU A 64 -0.40 -6.42 -2.51
N ASP A 65 -1.56 -7.06 -2.53
CA ASP A 65 -2.10 -7.68 -3.75
C ASP A 65 -3.04 -6.71 -4.47
N ALA A 66 -2.55 -6.08 -5.52
CA ALA A 66 -3.32 -5.12 -6.31
C ALA A 66 -4.29 -5.79 -7.29
N GLY A 67 -4.27 -7.12 -7.43
CA GLY A 67 -5.11 -7.84 -8.39
C GLY A 67 -6.60 -7.63 -8.17
N ALA A 68 -7.01 -7.44 -6.91
CA ALA A 68 -8.40 -7.17 -6.57
C ALA A 68 -8.78 -5.67 -6.56
N TRP A 69 -7.80 -4.74 -6.57
CA TRP A 69 -8.06 -3.33 -6.22
C TRP A 69 -7.61 -2.29 -7.26
N ARG A 70 -6.99 -2.72 -8.37
CA ARG A 70 -6.41 -1.85 -9.42
C ARG A 70 -5.61 -0.70 -8.80
N LEU A 71 -4.45 -1.03 -8.22
CA LEU A 71 -3.47 0.00 -7.85
C LEU A 71 -2.90 0.62 -9.14
N ASP A 72 -3.21 1.88 -9.38
CA ASP A 72 -2.78 2.62 -10.56
C ASP A 72 -1.54 3.49 -10.27
N THR A 73 -1.05 4.19 -11.30
CA THR A 73 0.12 5.06 -11.20
C THR A 73 -0.11 6.22 -10.22
N ALA A 74 -1.32 6.80 -10.16
CA ALA A 74 -1.61 7.89 -9.23
C ALA A 74 -1.51 7.43 -7.78
N TRP A 75 -2.02 6.23 -7.49
CA TRP A 75 -1.90 5.61 -6.19
C TRP A 75 -0.44 5.35 -5.81
N LEU A 76 0.34 4.77 -6.73
CA LEU A 76 1.75 4.47 -6.45
C LEU A 76 2.60 5.72 -6.29
N LYS A 77 2.23 6.85 -6.90
CA LYS A 77 2.87 8.13 -6.62
C LYS A 77 2.63 8.57 -5.18
N VAL A 78 1.37 8.48 -4.72
CA VAL A 78 0.99 8.92 -3.37
C VAL A 78 1.63 8.06 -2.28
N TYR A 79 1.55 6.72 -2.41
CA TYR A 79 2.03 5.82 -1.37
C TYR A 79 3.46 5.33 -1.59
N GLY A 80 3.98 5.38 -2.81
CA GLY A 80 5.35 4.97 -3.10
C GLY A 80 6.36 5.73 -2.26
N GLU A 81 6.20 7.06 -2.14
CA GLU A 81 7.05 7.91 -1.29
C GLU A 81 6.97 7.54 0.19
N VAL A 82 5.77 7.18 0.67
CA VAL A 82 5.57 6.73 2.05
C VAL A 82 6.27 5.39 2.26
N LEU A 83 6.08 4.44 1.35
CA LEU A 83 6.58 3.07 1.49
C LEU A 83 8.10 2.94 1.29
N VAL A 84 8.76 3.92 0.68
CA VAL A 84 10.23 4.02 0.60
C VAL A 84 10.84 4.87 1.72
N SER A 85 10.00 5.51 2.53
CA SER A 85 10.49 6.40 3.58
C SER A 85 11.29 5.62 4.62
N PRO A 86 12.45 6.12 5.06
CA PRO A 86 13.22 5.50 6.15
C PRO A 86 12.47 5.53 7.50
N ALA A 87 11.36 6.29 7.59
CA ALA A 87 10.48 6.30 8.76
C ALA A 87 9.62 5.03 8.87
N ILE A 88 9.55 4.22 7.81
CA ILE A 88 8.80 2.96 7.82
C ILE A 88 9.69 1.83 8.34
N GLY A 89 9.20 1.12 9.37
CA GLY A 89 9.92 0.01 10.00
C GLY A 89 9.69 -1.37 9.37
N PHE A 90 8.85 -1.47 8.33
CA PHE A 90 8.47 -2.74 7.69
C PHE A 90 8.98 -2.86 6.25
N GLN A 91 9.08 -4.09 5.75
CA GLN A 91 9.34 -4.35 4.34
C GLN A 91 8.01 -4.44 3.56
N THR A 92 7.98 -3.95 2.31
CA THR A 92 6.78 -4.05 1.46
C THR A 92 7.03 -4.99 0.27
N ILE A 93 6.03 -5.81 -0.04
CA ILE A 93 5.95 -6.57 -1.30
C ILE A 93 4.64 -6.18 -1.98
N ALA A 94 4.72 -5.65 -3.20
CA ALA A 94 3.52 -5.28 -3.98
C ALA A 94 3.44 -6.08 -5.29
N ALA A 95 2.34 -6.79 -5.48
CA ALA A 95 2.01 -7.48 -6.72
C ALA A 95 1.01 -6.63 -7.51
N ILE A 96 1.41 -6.15 -8.69
CA ILE A 96 0.61 -5.19 -9.47
C ILE A 96 0.36 -5.73 -10.88
N PRO A 97 -0.84 -6.26 -11.18
CA PRO A 97 -1.16 -6.78 -12.50
C PRO A 97 -1.64 -5.64 -13.42
N THR A 98 -0.73 -4.75 -13.80
CA THR A 98 -1.03 -3.70 -14.77
C THR A 98 0.06 -3.58 -15.83
N ARG A 99 -0.37 -3.31 -17.07
CA ARG A 99 0.50 -3.08 -18.22
C ARG A 99 0.91 -1.61 -18.37
N GLU A 100 0.22 -0.72 -17.66
CA GLU A 100 0.27 0.74 -17.87
C GLU A 100 1.10 1.46 -16.79
N LEU A 101 1.78 0.72 -15.92
CA LEU A 101 2.61 1.33 -14.89
C LEU A 101 3.86 1.95 -15.52
N ASN A 102 3.89 3.29 -15.59
CA ASN A 102 5.10 4.01 -15.90
C ASN A 102 6.01 4.02 -14.66
N LEU A 103 6.92 3.05 -14.58
CA LEU A 103 7.85 2.93 -13.45
C LEU A 103 8.86 4.07 -13.38
N ASP A 104 9.16 4.73 -14.51
CA ASP A 104 10.12 5.85 -14.52
C ASP A 104 9.53 7.10 -13.84
N GLU A 105 8.20 7.18 -13.72
CA GLU A 105 7.50 8.25 -13.01
C GLU A 105 7.36 8.00 -11.50
N LEU A 106 7.82 6.85 -11.01
CA LEU A 106 7.62 6.48 -9.62
C LEU A 106 8.93 6.52 -8.85
N ARG A 107 8.90 7.15 -7.67
CA ARG A 107 10.05 7.22 -6.75
C ARG A 107 10.21 5.89 -6.03
N TRP A 108 10.94 4.95 -6.65
CA TRP A 108 11.10 3.56 -6.19
C TRP A 108 12.54 3.25 -5.72
N ALA A 109 13.25 4.28 -5.27
CA ALA A 109 14.55 4.15 -4.64
C ALA A 109 14.56 3.02 -3.60
N GLY A 110 15.39 2.00 -3.81
CA GLY A 110 15.52 0.85 -2.89
C GLY A 110 14.56 -0.32 -3.16
N TRP A 111 13.64 -0.22 -4.11
CA TRP A 111 12.78 -1.34 -4.49
C TRP A 111 13.45 -2.23 -5.55
N LYS A 112 13.30 -3.54 -5.38
CA LYS A 112 13.59 -4.53 -6.43
C LYS A 112 12.32 -4.77 -7.23
N VAL A 113 12.40 -4.64 -8.55
CA VAL A 113 11.26 -4.84 -9.44
C VAL A 113 11.43 -6.13 -10.23
N ILE A 114 10.36 -6.91 -10.27
CA ILE A 114 10.26 -8.09 -11.11
C ILE A 114 9.07 -7.87 -12.03
N ARG A 115 9.32 -7.86 -13.34
CA ARG A 115 8.29 -7.72 -14.38
C ARG A 115 8.03 -9.08 -15.00
N LEU A 116 6.76 -9.47 -15.00
CA LEU A 116 6.26 -10.65 -15.71
C LEU A 116 5.48 -10.16 -16.94
N GLN A 117 5.88 -10.58 -18.14
CA GLN A 117 5.23 -10.18 -19.39
C GLN A 117 4.84 -11.42 -20.20
N GLY A 118 3.77 -11.31 -20.99
CA GLY A 118 3.25 -12.42 -21.80
C GLY A 118 2.09 -13.17 -21.14
N GLN A 119 1.78 -14.34 -21.68
CA GLN A 119 0.76 -15.27 -21.20
C GLN A 119 1.36 -16.68 -21.21
N PRO A 120 0.95 -17.59 -20.32
CA PRO A 120 1.39 -18.98 -20.40
C PRO A 120 1.13 -19.58 -21.79
N PRO A 121 2.10 -20.32 -22.38
CA PRO A 121 3.41 -20.70 -21.82
C PRO A 121 4.54 -19.68 -22.06
N GLY A 122 4.32 -18.61 -22.81
CA GLY A 122 5.33 -17.62 -23.21
C GLY A 122 5.53 -16.46 -22.23
N VAL A 123 5.66 -16.74 -20.93
CA VAL A 123 5.93 -15.70 -19.93
C VAL A 123 7.43 -15.37 -19.89
N THR A 124 7.78 -14.10 -19.97
CA THR A 124 9.13 -13.59 -19.76
C THR A 124 9.24 -12.92 -18.39
N ILE A 125 10.41 -13.08 -17.75
CA ILE A 125 10.72 -12.53 -16.43
C ILE A 125 11.91 -11.58 -16.58
N ASN A 126 11.71 -10.31 -16.26
CA ASN A 126 12.78 -9.30 -16.21
C ASN A 126 12.93 -8.81 -14.76
N SER A 127 14.16 -8.76 -14.25
CA SER A 127 14.44 -8.21 -12.93
C SER A 127 15.36 -7.01 -13.03
N ASP A 128 14.92 -5.89 -12.45
CA ASP A 128 15.68 -4.65 -12.41
C ASP A 128 15.86 -4.20 -10.96
N VAL A 129 17.05 -3.69 -10.66
CA VAL A 129 17.35 -2.95 -9.42
C VAL A 129 17.66 -1.52 -9.83
N ARG A 130 16.79 -0.57 -9.47
CA ARG A 130 17.03 0.85 -9.76
C ARG A 130 17.76 1.47 -8.57
N VAL A 131 19.05 1.73 -8.75
CA VAL A 131 19.88 2.46 -7.79
C VAL A 131 19.55 3.95 -7.91
N VAL A 132 19.37 4.65 -6.79
CA VAL A 132 19.08 6.08 -6.78
C VAL A 132 20.24 6.82 -7.42
N ALA A 133 19.99 7.61 -8.47
CA ALA A 133 20.96 8.62 -8.88
C ALA A 133 21.02 9.66 -7.74
N GLN A 134 22.18 9.77 -7.10
CA GLN A 134 22.45 10.87 -6.17
C GLN A 134 22.24 12.18 -6.94
N ALA A 135 21.27 12.98 -6.51
CA ALA A 135 21.12 14.36 -6.93
C ALA A 135 21.95 15.25 -6.01
#